data_AF-A0A496A0E6-F1
#
_entry.id   AF-A0A496A0E6-F1
#
_cell.length_a   1.000
_cell.length_b   1.000
_cell.length_c   1.000
_cell.angle_alpha   90.00
_cell.angle_beta   90.00
_cell.angle_gamma   90.00
#
_symmetry.space_group_name_H-M   'P 1'
#
loop_
_entity.id
_entity.type
_entity.pdbx_description
1 polymer ?
#
loop_
_entity_poly.entity_id
_entity_poly.type
_entity_poly.pdbx_seq_one_letter_code
_entity_poly.pdbx_strand_id
1 'polypeptide(L)'
;MRIISVFHTFVVLIIGLTFSTSFVTFAQQNPILTEVSKTAAAQKANAMKLEIKAAAEREASNDTNKYLWFCIGAGGLPVTTFGCALLGDYFLNPVLEDSWLLRDKGGVLGGVTGLVSYTGLLPRLLTFKSTPPPERLIGKSPAYVYSYLNAYKRRVETLRTRSLGVGCILGCGLTIAIGTVLDSK
;
A
#
# COMPACT_ATOMS: atom_id res chain seq x y z
N MET A 1 91.81 8.67 -12.72
CA MET A 1 90.61 7.82 -12.51
C MET A 1 89.40 8.71 -12.20
N ARG A 2 88.37 8.69 -13.05
CA ARG A 2 87.16 9.55 -12.99
C ARG A 2 85.94 8.77 -12.46
N ILE A 3 86.03 8.20 -11.26
CA ILE A 3 84.96 7.34 -10.70
C ILE A 3 83.86 8.18 -9.99
N ILE A 4 84.15 9.43 -9.64
CA ILE A 4 83.24 10.34 -8.92
C ILE A 4 82.01 10.75 -9.75
N SER A 5 82.10 10.67 -11.09
CA SER A 5 81.05 11.13 -12.02
C SER A 5 79.77 10.28 -11.96
N VAL A 6 79.89 8.96 -11.95
CA VAL A 6 78.72 8.06 -12.09
C VAL A 6 77.83 8.09 -10.84
N PHE A 7 78.44 8.20 -9.66
CA PHE A 7 77.72 8.23 -8.39
C PHE A 7 76.83 9.48 -8.25
N HIS A 8 77.34 10.66 -8.64
CA HIS A 8 76.56 11.90 -8.57
C HIS A 8 75.39 11.89 -9.55
N THR A 9 75.58 11.35 -10.75
CA THR A 9 74.48 11.17 -11.72
C THR A 9 73.38 10.26 -11.17
N PHE A 10 73.76 9.19 -10.47
CA PHE A 10 72.80 8.26 -9.87
C PHE A 10 71.99 8.89 -8.73
N VAL A 11 72.66 9.67 -7.86
CA VAL A 11 71.99 10.40 -6.77
C VAL A 11 71.03 11.45 -7.31
N VAL A 12 71.43 12.23 -8.32
CA VAL A 12 70.54 13.22 -8.97
C VAL A 12 69.35 12.54 -9.63
N LEU A 13 69.55 11.38 -10.26
CA LEU A 13 68.46 10.61 -10.88
C LEU A 13 67.47 10.08 -9.84
N ILE A 14 67.93 9.58 -8.69
CA ILE A 14 67.05 9.12 -7.61
C ILE A 14 66.25 10.28 -7.01
N ILE A 15 66.89 11.44 -6.78
CA ILE A 15 66.21 12.64 -6.30
C ILE A 15 65.16 13.11 -7.31
N GLY A 16 65.49 13.12 -8.61
CA GLY A 16 64.55 13.45 -9.68
C GLY A 16 63.35 12.49 -9.76
N LEU A 17 63.60 11.18 -9.64
CA LEU A 17 62.55 10.15 -9.65
C LEU A 17 61.62 10.26 -8.43
N THR A 18 62.17 10.49 -7.24
CA THR A 18 61.38 10.66 -6.01
C THR A 18 60.58 11.95 -5.98
N PHE A 19 61.09 13.03 -6.57
CA PHE A 19 60.30 14.24 -6.79
C PHE A 19 59.19 14.01 -7.83
N SER A 20 59.48 13.29 -8.91
CA SER A 20 58.53 13.06 -10.00
C SER A 20 57.32 12.21 -9.56
N THR A 21 57.53 11.19 -8.72
CA THR A 21 56.43 10.34 -8.22
C THR A 21 55.46 11.09 -7.30
N SER A 22 55.94 12.12 -6.58
CA SER A 22 55.11 12.94 -5.69
C SER A 22 54.16 13.88 -6.44
N PHE A 23 54.52 14.30 -7.66
CA PHE A 23 53.64 15.13 -8.49
C PHE A 23 52.55 14.32 -9.20
N VAL A 24 52.83 13.05 -9.53
CA VAL A 24 51.84 12.17 -10.18
C VAL A 24 50.68 11.83 -9.24
N THR A 25 50.97 11.59 -7.95
CA THR A 25 49.91 11.30 -6.95
C THR A 25 49.02 12.51 -6.68
N PHE A 26 49.55 13.74 -6.75
CA PHE A 26 48.76 14.96 -6.56
C PHE A 26 47.81 15.24 -7.75
N ALA A 27 48.24 14.96 -8.98
CA ALA A 27 47.38 15.08 -10.16
C ALA A 27 46.22 14.07 -10.17
N GLN A 28 46.40 12.92 -9.52
CA GLN A 28 45.43 11.82 -9.48
C GLN A 28 44.34 11.97 -8.38
N GLN A 29 44.51 12.89 -7.42
CA GLN A 29 43.53 13.12 -6.35
C GLN A 29 42.33 14.00 -6.76
N ASN A 30 42.48 14.82 -7.79
CA ASN A 30 41.43 15.73 -8.26
C ASN A 30 40.16 15.02 -8.81
N PRO A 31 40.24 13.92 -9.59
CA PRO A 31 39.02 13.25 -10.06
C PRO A 31 38.23 12.59 -8.92
N ILE A 32 38.90 12.04 -7.91
CA ILE A 32 38.27 11.31 -6.79
C ILE A 32 37.38 12.22 -5.95
N LEU A 33 37.81 13.46 -5.69
CA LEU A 33 37.03 14.42 -4.90
C LEU A 33 35.70 14.76 -5.61
N THR A 34 35.69 14.82 -6.94
CA THR A 34 34.47 15.13 -7.70
C THR A 34 33.46 13.99 -7.65
N GLU A 35 33.89 12.73 -7.71
CA GLU A 35 33.01 11.57 -7.62
C GLU A 35 32.41 11.39 -6.21
N VAL A 36 33.21 11.62 -5.17
CA VAL A 36 32.73 11.60 -3.78
C VAL A 36 31.68 12.69 -3.54
N SER A 37 31.86 13.89 -4.10
CA SER A 37 30.86 14.96 -3.98
C SER A 37 29.52 14.63 -4.67
N LYS A 38 29.57 13.99 -5.85
CA LYS A 38 28.38 13.58 -6.61
C LYS A 38 27.62 12.46 -5.88
N THR A 39 28.34 11.50 -5.31
CA THR A 39 27.72 10.41 -4.54
C THR A 39 27.10 10.93 -3.23
N ALA A 40 27.75 11.86 -2.54
CA ALA A 40 27.19 12.50 -1.35
C ALA A 40 25.91 13.30 -1.66
N ALA A 41 25.89 14.05 -2.78
CA ALA A 41 24.69 14.77 -3.22
C ALA A 41 23.55 13.82 -3.59
N ALA A 42 23.84 12.73 -4.31
CA ALA A 42 22.86 11.70 -4.65
C ALA A 42 22.31 10.99 -3.41
N GLN A 43 23.16 10.68 -2.43
CA GLN A 43 22.75 10.09 -1.15
C GLN A 43 21.82 11.04 -0.37
N LYS A 44 22.16 12.33 -0.28
CA LYS A 44 21.30 13.33 0.36
C LYS A 44 19.95 13.45 -0.33
N ALA A 45 19.92 13.46 -1.67
CA ALA A 45 18.67 13.49 -2.44
C ALA A 45 17.81 12.24 -2.19
N ASN A 46 18.43 11.06 -2.12
CA ASN A 46 17.73 9.81 -1.81
C ASN A 46 17.19 9.76 -0.37
N ALA A 47 17.96 10.26 0.60
CA ALA A 47 17.52 10.36 2.00
C ALA A 47 16.31 11.29 2.13
N MET A 48 16.38 12.49 1.53
CA MET A 48 15.26 13.43 1.50
C MET A 48 14.01 12.82 0.84
N LYS A 49 14.18 12.07 -0.26
CA LYS A 49 13.07 11.36 -0.91
C LYS A 49 12.44 10.29 -0.02
N LEU A 50 13.25 9.59 0.76
CA LEU A 50 12.78 8.58 1.72
C LEU A 50 11.97 9.22 2.87
N GLU A 51 12.46 10.34 3.40
CA GLU A 51 11.78 11.10 4.45
C GLU A 51 10.45 11.66 3.97
N ILE A 52 10.42 12.26 2.77
CA ILE A 52 9.19 12.74 2.12
C ILE A 52 8.17 11.61 1.98
N LYS A 53 8.61 10.42 1.56
CA LYS A 53 7.75 9.25 1.41
C LYS A 53 7.20 8.78 2.76
N ALA A 54 8.05 8.69 3.78
CA ALA A 54 7.64 8.25 5.12
C ALA A 54 6.64 9.22 5.77
N ALA A 55 6.87 10.53 5.62
CA ALA A 55 5.93 11.56 6.09
C ALA A 55 4.58 11.46 5.36
N ALA A 56 4.62 11.32 4.03
CA ALA A 56 3.42 11.18 3.21
C ALA A 56 2.60 9.92 3.57
N GLU A 57 3.25 8.77 3.83
CA GLU A 57 2.58 7.55 4.28
C GLU A 57 1.95 7.70 5.67
N ARG A 58 2.62 8.39 6.58
CA ARG A 58 2.11 8.66 7.94
C ARG A 58 0.86 9.53 7.91
N GLU A 59 0.89 10.62 7.14
CA GLU A 59 -0.26 11.51 6.97
C GLU A 59 -1.43 10.80 6.27
N ALA A 60 -1.16 10.05 5.20
CA ALA A 60 -2.19 9.28 4.51
C ALA A 60 -2.86 8.23 5.42
N SER A 61 -2.12 7.62 6.35
CA SER A 61 -2.72 6.70 7.33
C SER A 61 -3.53 7.41 8.42
N ASN A 62 -3.28 8.69 8.70
CA ASN A 62 -4.03 9.46 9.69
C ASN A 62 -5.34 9.98 9.10
N ASP A 63 -5.33 10.37 7.83
CA ASP A 63 -6.50 10.90 7.12
C ASP A 63 -7.48 9.78 6.69
N THR A 64 -7.07 8.51 6.78
CA THR A 64 -7.96 7.37 6.51
C THR A 64 -8.65 6.89 7.80
N ASN A 65 -9.94 7.23 7.94
CA ASN A 65 -10.74 6.78 9.08
C ASN A 65 -11.02 5.27 9.01
N LYS A 66 -10.28 4.49 9.79
CA LYS A 66 -10.42 3.03 9.88
C LYS A 66 -11.82 2.60 10.32
N TYR A 67 -12.42 3.35 11.25
CA TYR A 67 -13.74 3.02 11.80
C TYR A 67 -14.82 3.20 10.75
N LEU A 68 -14.74 4.26 9.93
CA LEU A 68 -15.68 4.47 8.82
C LEU A 68 -15.66 3.29 7.84
N TRP A 69 -14.47 2.84 7.42
CA TRP A 69 -14.34 1.68 6.52
C TRP A 69 -14.80 0.37 7.17
N PHE A 70 -14.53 0.21 8.47
CA PHE A 70 -15.04 -0.92 9.24
C PHE A 70 -16.57 -0.90 9.28
N CYS A 71 -17.22 0.23 9.58
CA CYS A 71 -18.67 0.35 9.60
C CYS A 71 -19.30 0.11 8.23
N ILE A 72 -18.69 0.60 7.14
CA ILE A 72 -19.16 0.33 5.78
C ILE A 72 -19.08 -1.17 5.47
N GLY A 73 -17.96 -1.83 5.80
CA GLY A 73 -17.78 -3.26 5.54
C GLY A 73 -18.61 -4.17 6.46
N ALA A 74 -18.49 -3.97 7.77
CA ALA A 74 -19.13 -4.79 8.80
C ALA A 74 -20.58 -4.43 9.06
N GLY A 75 -21.01 -3.18 8.84
CA GLY A 75 -22.39 -2.73 9.01
C GLY A 75 -23.24 -2.90 7.75
N GLY A 76 -22.64 -2.77 6.56
CA GLY A 76 -23.38 -2.94 5.30
C GLY A 76 -23.86 -4.38 5.08
N LEU A 77 -23.00 -5.36 5.37
CA LEU A 77 -23.29 -6.78 5.13
C LEU A 77 -24.46 -7.36 5.95
N PRO A 78 -24.52 -7.23 7.29
CA PRO A 78 -25.63 -7.75 8.08
C PRO A 78 -26.96 -7.07 7.72
N VAL A 79 -26.96 -5.78 7.37
CA VAL A 79 -28.18 -5.11 6.91
C VAL A 79 -28.66 -5.69 5.57
N THR A 80 -27.74 -5.99 4.65
CA THR A 80 -28.11 -6.63 3.37
C THR A 80 -28.54 -8.09 3.53
N THR A 81 -27.85 -8.91 4.35
CA THR A 81 -28.24 -10.31 4.54
C THR A 81 -29.54 -10.44 5.30
N PHE A 82 -29.74 -9.63 6.34
CA PHE A 82 -31.00 -9.62 7.11
C PHE A 82 -32.16 -9.06 6.26
N GLY A 83 -31.90 -8.02 5.47
CA GLY A 83 -32.88 -7.48 4.52
C GLY A 83 -33.28 -8.49 3.45
N CYS A 84 -32.32 -9.24 2.88
CA CYS A 84 -32.61 -10.26 1.88
C CYS A 84 -33.31 -11.50 2.47
N ALA A 85 -32.96 -11.92 3.69
CA ALA A 85 -33.65 -13.02 4.37
C ALA A 85 -35.12 -12.65 4.65
N LEU A 86 -35.37 -11.45 5.19
CA LEU A 86 -36.73 -11.00 5.46
C LEU A 86 -37.52 -10.77 4.18
N LEU A 87 -36.97 -10.04 3.20
CA LEU A 87 -37.72 -9.74 1.96
C LEU A 87 -37.92 -10.96 1.07
N GLY A 88 -36.99 -11.92 1.07
CA GLY A 88 -37.13 -13.18 0.33
C GLY A 88 -38.36 -13.96 0.77
N ASP A 89 -38.58 -14.07 2.09
CA ASP A 89 -39.74 -14.76 2.65
C ASP A 89 -41.07 -14.05 2.35
N TYR A 90 -41.06 -12.72 2.17
CA TYR A 90 -42.28 -11.96 1.81
C TYR A 90 -42.55 -11.90 0.30
N PHE A 91 -41.52 -11.82 -0.55
CA PHE A 91 -41.69 -11.60 -2.00
C PHE A 91 -41.61 -12.86 -2.86
N LEU A 92 -40.80 -13.86 -2.47
CA LEU A 92 -40.58 -15.07 -3.27
C LEU A 92 -41.44 -16.27 -2.85
N ASN A 93 -42.07 -16.20 -1.67
CA ASN A 93 -42.98 -17.24 -1.17
C ASN A 93 -44.05 -17.66 -2.19
N PRO A 94 -44.82 -16.73 -2.83
CA PRO A 94 -45.87 -17.15 -3.75
C PRO A 94 -45.36 -17.71 -5.09
N VAL A 95 -44.07 -17.57 -5.40
CA VAL A 95 -43.47 -18.06 -6.65
C VAL A 95 -42.79 -19.42 -6.47
N LEU A 96 -42.47 -19.82 -5.23
CA LEU A 96 -41.70 -21.03 -4.92
C LEU A 96 -42.51 -22.14 -4.21
N GLU A 97 -43.77 -21.90 -3.86
CA GLU A 97 -44.63 -22.87 -3.15
C GLU A 97 -44.74 -24.24 -3.85
N ASP A 98 -44.60 -24.31 -5.17
CA ASP A 98 -44.71 -25.58 -5.92
C ASP A 98 -43.44 -26.45 -5.90
N SER A 99 -42.32 -25.92 -5.39
CA SER A 99 -41.03 -26.64 -5.40
C SER A 99 -40.79 -27.40 -4.10
N TRP A 100 -41.46 -28.54 -3.93
CA TRP A 100 -41.31 -29.45 -2.78
C TRP A 100 -39.85 -29.86 -2.47
N LEU A 101 -38.97 -29.86 -3.47
CA LEU A 101 -37.53 -30.17 -3.35
C LEU A 101 -36.72 -29.09 -2.60
N LEU A 102 -37.26 -27.89 -2.44
CA LEU A 102 -36.60 -26.74 -1.81
C LEU A 102 -37.01 -26.51 -0.36
N ARG A 103 -38.09 -27.14 0.10
CA ARG A 103 -38.63 -26.97 1.45
C ARG A 103 -37.72 -27.57 2.54
N ASP A 104 -37.07 -28.70 2.25
CA ASP A 104 -36.10 -29.36 3.15
C ASP A 104 -34.68 -28.77 3.07
N LYS A 105 -34.42 -27.88 2.10
CA LYS A 105 -33.10 -27.25 1.88
C LYS A 105 -33.15 -25.71 1.90
N GLY A 106 -34.18 -25.12 2.50
CA GLY A 106 -34.47 -23.68 2.46
C GLY A 106 -33.27 -22.78 2.83
N GLY A 107 -32.38 -23.25 3.71
CA GLY A 107 -31.15 -22.52 4.07
C GLY A 107 -30.13 -22.35 2.93
N VAL A 108 -30.10 -23.26 1.95
CA VAL A 108 -29.12 -23.22 0.84
C VAL A 108 -29.52 -22.19 -0.22
N LEU A 109 -30.82 -22.01 -0.48
CA LEU A 109 -31.28 -21.11 -1.53
C LEU A 109 -31.21 -19.63 -1.13
N GLY A 110 -31.44 -19.31 0.15
CA GLY A 110 -31.24 -17.97 0.70
C GLY A 110 -29.79 -17.49 0.62
N GLY A 111 -28.82 -18.41 0.71
CA GLY A 111 -27.41 -18.13 0.51
C GLY A 111 -27.07 -17.68 -0.93
N VAL A 112 -27.75 -18.25 -1.93
CA VAL A 112 -27.49 -17.94 -3.35
C VAL A 112 -28.07 -16.57 -3.74
N THR A 113 -29.26 -16.22 -3.25
CA THR A 113 -29.88 -14.90 -3.52
C THR A 113 -29.15 -13.75 -2.83
N GLY A 114 -28.61 -13.97 -1.64
CA GLY A 114 -27.72 -13.02 -0.97
C GLY A 114 -26.44 -12.74 -1.77
N LEU A 115 -25.89 -13.76 -2.44
CA LEU A 115 -24.70 -13.62 -3.28
C LEU A 115 -24.93 -12.73 -4.51
N VAL A 116 -26.12 -12.82 -5.14
CA VAL A 116 -26.50 -12.01 -6.30
C VAL A 116 -26.75 -10.55 -5.92
N SER A 117 -27.32 -10.28 -4.74
CA SER A 117 -27.51 -8.91 -4.27
C SER A 117 -26.18 -8.22 -3.97
N TYR A 118 -25.18 -8.99 -3.53
CA TYR A 118 -23.83 -8.49 -3.25
C TYR A 118 -23.07 -8.08 -4.51
N THR A 119 -23.23 -8.81 -5.62
CA THR A 119 -22.55 -8.47 -6.89
C THR A 119 -23.06 -7.17 -7.52
N GLY A 120 -24.28 -6.72 -7.21
CA GLY A 120 -24.80 -5.42 -7.65
C GLY A 120 -24.27 -4.22 -6.84
N LEU A 121 -24.01 -4.41 -5.55
CA LEU A 121 -23.51 -3.37 -4.64
C LEU A 121 -21.99 -3.21 -4.68
N LEU A 122 -21.26 -4.29 -4.93
CA LEU A 122 -19.81 -4.30 -5.10
C LEU A 122 -19.30 -3.27 -6.12
N PRO A 123 -19.84 -3.18 -7.36
CA PRO A 123 -19.42 -2.18 -8.34
C PRO A 123 -19.57 -0.75 -7.82
N ARG A 124 -20.68 -0.43 -7.14
CA ARG A 124 -20.90 0.90 -6.56
C ARG A 124 -19.87 1.23 -5.49
N LEU A 125 -19.60 0.29 -4.57
CA LEU A 125 -18.57 0.45 -3.55
C LEU A 125 -17.16 0.52 -4.15
N LEU A 126 -16.91 -0.19 -5.24
CA LEU A 126 -15.64 -0.15 -5.97
C LEU A 126 -15.44 1.18 -6.70
N THR A 127 -16.51 1.78 -7.24
CA THR A 127 -16.49 3.08 -7.92
C THR A 127 -16.39 4.28 -6.99
N PHE A 128 -16.58 4.10 -5.68
CA PHE A 128 -16.38 5.18 -4.71
C PHE A 128 -14.92 5.63 -4.73
N LYS A 129 -14.67 6.79 -5.35
CA LYS A 129 -13.36 7.43 -5.39
C LYS A 129 -13.20 8.24 -4.12
N SER A 130 -12.42 7.70 -3.18
CA SER A 130 -11.92 8.44 -2.03
C SER A 130 -11.06 9.59 -2.55
N THR A 131 -11.60 10.80 -2.53
CA THR A 131 -10.84 12.00 -2.89
C THR A 131 -10.06 12.44 -1.65
N PRO A 132 -8.73 12.61 -1.75
CA PRO A 132 -7.95 13.11 -0.63
C PRO A 132 -8.35 14.55 -0.32
N PRO A 133 -8.29 14.97 0.95
CA PRO A 133 -8.59 16.36 1.34
C PRO A 133 -7.67 17.33 0.60
N PRO A 134 -8.20 18.29 -0.19
CA PRO A 134 -7.40 19.19 -1.01
C PRO A 134 -6.51 20.12 -0.18
N GLU A 135 -6.89 20.40 1.07
CA GLU A 135 -6.15 21.25 2.01
C GLU A 135 -4.74 20.70 2.29
N ARG A 136 -4.55 19.38 2.19
CA ARG A 136 -3.23 18.74 2.39
C ARG A 136 -2.26 18.96 1.24
N LEU A 137 -2.78 19.31 0.06
CA LEU A 137 -1.99 19.40 -1.17
C LEU A 137 -1.50 20.82 -1.46
N ILE A 138 -2.10 21.83 -0.83
CA ILE A 138 -1.77 23.24 -1.06
C ILE A 138 -0.37 23.53 -0.48
N GLY A 139 0.51 24.10 -1.32
CA GLY A 139 1.86 24.53 -0.91
C GLY A 139 2.89 23.41 -0.74
N LYS A 140 2.57 22.16 -1.08
CA LYS A 140 3.52 21.03 -1.04
C LYS A 140 4.26 20.86 -2.36
N SER A 141 5.46 20.27 -2.30
CA SER A 141 6.23 19.95 -3.51
C SER A 141 5.53 18.88 -4.35
N PRO A 142 5.66 18.90 -5.69
CA PRO A 142 5.00 17.91 -6.56
C PRO A 142 5.44 16.47 -6.27
N ALA A 143 6.70 16.28 -5.83
CA ALA A 143 7.19 14.98 -5.39
C ALA A 143 6.47 14.47 -4.14
N TYR A 144 6.21 15.34 -3.16
CA TYR A 144 5.42 15.00 -1.98
C TYR A 144 3.99 14.64 -2.36
N VAL A 145 3.34 15.45 -3.20
CA VAL A 145 1.96 15.21 -3.65
C VAL A 145 1.83 13.84 -4.33
N TYR A 146 2.75 13.49 -5.22
CA TYR A 146 2.74 12.17 -5.87
C TYR A 146 2.91 11.01 -4.89
N SER A 147 3.87 11.12 -3.96
CA SER A 147 4.09 10.11 -2.92
C SER A 147 2.87 9.96 -2.00
N TYR A 148 2.24 11.07 -1.62
CA TYR A 148 1.04 11.09 -0.79
C TYR A 148 -0.16 10.44 -1.49
N LEU A 149 -0.45 10.82 -2.73
CA LEU A 149 -1.56 10.26 -3.50
C LEU A 149 -1.43 8.74 -3.67
N ASN A 150 -0.22 8.27 -3.96
CA ASN A 150 0.04 6.84 -4.11
C ASN A 150 -0.10 6.09 -2.78
N ALA A 151 0.45 6.64 -1.69
CA ALA A 151 0.32 6.08 -0.35
C ALA A 151 -1.15 6.02 0.11
N TYR A 152 -1.90 7.10 -0.11
CA TYR A 152 -3.33 7.21 0.21
C TYR A 152 -4.15 6.18 -0.56
N LYS A 153 -3.95 6.09 -1.89
CA LYS A 153 -4.62 5.08 -2.73
C LYS A 153 -4.37 3.66 -2.22
N ARG A 154 -3.10 3.30 -2.00
CA ARG A 154 -2.72 1.98 -1.49
C ARG A 154 -3.33 1.69 -0.12
N ARG A 155 -3.43 2.71 0.74
CA ARG A 155 -4.01 2.57 2.08
C ARG A 155 -5.52 2.34 2.02
N VAL A 156 -6.23 3.10 1.19
CA VAL A 156 -7.67 2.92 0.96
C VAL A 156 -7.96 1.52 0.41
N GLU A 157 -7.17 1.05 -0.57
CA GLU A 157 -7.29 -0.31 -1.11
C GLU A 157 -7.10 -1.39 -0.04
N THR A 158 -6.09 -1.21 0.83
CA THR A 158 -5.83 -2.15 1.94
C THR A 158 -6.95 -2.14 2.98
N LEU A 159 -7.49 -0.97 3.32
CA LEU A 159 -8.61 -0.87 4.26
C LEU A 159 -9.87 -1.50 3.67
N ARG A 160 -10.13 -1.28 2.38
CA ARG A 160 -11.25 -1.88 1.65
C ARG A 160 -11.18 -3.40 1.65
N THR A 161 -10.03 -3.99 1.31
CA THR A 161 -9.90 -5.46 1.30
C THR A 161 -10.06 -6.07 2.69
N ARG A 162 -9.51 -5.42 3.72
CA ARG A 162 -9.66 -5.86 5.11
C ARG A 162 -11.09 -5.71 5.62
N SER A 163 -11.77 -4.59 5.34
CA SER A 163 -13.15 -4.38 5.78
C SER A 163 -14.10 -5.36 5.12
N LEU A 164 -13.90 -5.66 3.84
CA LEU A 164 -14.65 -6.70 3.13
C LEU A 164 -14.43 -8.08 3.77
N GLY A 165 -13.18 -8.46 4.02
CA GLY A 165 -12.86 -9.74 4.67
C GLY A 165 -13.53 -9.88 6.05
N VAL A 166 -13.44 -8.83 6.89
CA VAL A 166 -14.07 -8.86 8.22
C VAL A 166 -15.60 -8.89 8.13
N GLY A 167 -16.18 -8.11 7.23
CA GLY A 167 -17.63 -8.11 7.01
C GLY A 167 -18.15 -9.48 6.56
N CYS A 168 -17.43 -10.17 5.65
CA CYS A 168 -17.81 -11.52 5.22
C CYS A 168 -17.78 -12.52 6.39
N ILE A 169 -16.72 -12.48 7.21
CA ILE A 169 -16.59 -13.38 8.36
C ILE A 169 -17.71 -13.14 9.39
N LEU A 170 -17.96 -11.87 9.74
CA LEU A 170 -19.01 -11.51 10.69
C LEU A 170 -20.40 -11.84 10.15
N GLY A 171 -20.65 -11.57 8.86
CA GLY A 171 -21.91 -11.88 8.21
C GLY A 171 -22.22 -13.39 8.22
N CYS A 172 -21.27 -14.22 7.79
CA CYS A 172 -21.43 -15.67 7.80
C CYS A 172 -21.55 -16.24 9.23
N GLY A 173 -20.77 -15.73 10.17
CA GLY A 173 -20.85 -16.17 11.57
C GLY A 173 -22.21 -15.87 12.19
N LEU A 174 -22.76 -14.68 11.93
CA LEU A 174 -24.07 -14.28 12.45
C LEU A 174 -25.20 -15.11 11.86
N THR A 175 -25.19 -15.38 10.55
CA THR A 175 -26.24 -16.20 9.92
C THR A 175 -26.22 -17.64 10.41
N ILE A 176 -25.04 -18.24 10.60
CA ILE A 176 -24.91 -19.59 11.18
C ILE A 176 -25.47 -19.60 12.61
N ALA A 177 -25.09 -18.62 13.44
CA ALA A 177 -25.54 -18.55 14.83
C ALA A 177 -27.07 -18.42 14.95
N ILE A 178 -27.69 -17.59 14.11
CA ILE A 178 -29.16 -17.46 14.07
C ILE A 178 -29.80 -18.78 13.64
N GLY A 179 -29.28 -19.43 12.59
CA GLY A 179 -29.77 -20.71 12.12
C GLY A 179 -29.76 -21.78 13.21
N THR A 180 -28.66 -21.88 13.97
CA THR A 180 -28.56 -22.86 15.07
C THR A 180 -29.51 -22.57 16.24
N VAL A 181 -29.80 -21.29 16.52
CA VAL A 181 -30.74 -20.93 17.61
C VAL A 181 -32.19 -21.24 17.20
N LEU A 182 -32.53 -21.04 15.92
CA LEU A 182 -33.87 -21.35 15.41
C LEU A 182 -34.13 -22.86 15.34
N ASP A 183 -33.14 -23.68 14.97
CA ASP A 183 -33.26 -25.15 14.93
C ASP A 183 -33.45 -25.79 16.32
N SER A 184 -33.06 -25.08 17.37
CA SER A 184 -33.16 -25.58 18.75
C SER A 184 -34.54 -25.41 19.41
N LYS A 185 -35.51 -24.81 18.72
CA LYS A 185 -36.86 -24.52 19.23
C LYS A 185 -37.92 -25.38 18.56
#